data_AF-A0A7S2LWN1-F1
#
_entry.id   AF-A0A7S2LWN1-F1
#
_cell.length_a   1.000
_cell.length_b   1.000
_cell.length_c   1.000
_cell.angle_alpha   90.00
_cell.angle_beta   90.00
_cell.angle_gamma   90.00
#
_symmetry.space_group_name_H-M   'P 1'
#
loop_
_entity.id
_entity.type
_entity.pdbx_description
1 polymer ?
#
loop_
_entity_poly.entity_id
_entity_poly.type
_entity_poly.pdbx_seq_one_letter_code
_entity_poly.pdbx_strand_id
1 'polypeptide(L)'
;MSEMVKLGFKGKELKRINRARIAQEALFISDIATARGTNLEIYLEDWWEDSFERDMGEHRSVLQFSQEDPADEAWKTWKKALRHIASGPNLYLNQPLGKWIAPSTRKWRQFYHPETNTGELHYDDKILRFENDPDDRAYILSLSGEAEAALTDTIPVTFVDV
;
A
#
# COMPACT_ATOMS: atom_id res chain seq x y z
N MET A 1 14.81 -0.76 8.23
CA MET A 1 15.42 -1.10 9.55
C MET A 1 16.49 -0.12 10.01
N SER A 2 17.45 0.29 9.16
CA SER A 2 18.49 1.29 9.53
C SER A 2 17.91 2.60 10.07
N GLU A 3 16.83 3.09 9.47
CA GLU A 3 16.17 4.32 9.92
C GLU A 3 15.62 4.21 11.35
N MET A 4 15.07 3.05 11.70
CA MET A 4 14.53 2.81 13.05
C MET A 4 15.64 2.81 14.11
N VAL A 5 16.86 2.40 13.75
CA VAL A 5 18.01 2.51 14.64
C VAL A 5 18.38 3.97 14.90
N LYS A 6 18.35 4.83 13.87
CA LYS A 6 18.63 6.27 14.01
C LYS A 6 17.60 6.98 14.89
N LEU A 7 16.34 6.54 14.81
CA LEU A 7 15.25 7.02 15.66
C LEU A 7 15.33 6.54 17.12
N GLY A 8 16.33 5.73 17.45
CA GLY A 8 16.63 5.32 18.82
C GLY A 8 15.98 4.01 19.26
N PHE A 9 15.25 3.31 18.38
CA PHE A 9 14.72 1.98 18.68
C PHE A 9 15.86 0.98 18.85
N LYS A 10 15.78 0.12 19.87
CA LYS A 10 16.85 -0.84 20.20
C LYS A 10 16.31 -2.20 20.65
N GLY A 11 17.17 -3.22 20.57
CA GLY A 11 16.95 -4.54 21.19
C GLY A 11 15.59 -5.16 20.86
N LYS A 12 14.73 -5.28 21.87
CA LYS A 12 13.41 -5.90 21.75
C LYS A 12 12.45 -5.10 20.85
N GLU A 13 12.53 -3.78 20.83
CA GLU A 13 11.67 -2.94 19.98
C GLU A 13 11.99 -3.14 18.50
N LEU A 14 13.27 -3.20 18.13
CA LEU A 14 13.67 -3.48 16.74
C LEU A 14 13.21 -4.86 16.28
N LYS A 15 13.26 -5.87 17.17
CA LYS A 15 12.75 -7.22 16.84
C LYS A 15 11.23 -7.17 16.58
N ARG A 16 10.48 -6.47 17.43
CA ARG A 16 9.04 -6.26 17.29
C ARG A 16 8.68 -5.55 15.98
N ILE A 17 9.36 -4.43 15.69
CA ILE A 17 9.22 -3.69 14.44
C ILE A 17 9.53 -4.58 13.24
N ASN A 18 10.59 -5.37 13.30
CA ASN A 18 10.97 -6.24 12.19
C ASN A 18 9.94 -7.35 11.92
N ARG A 19 9.31 -7.92 12.96
CA ARG A 19 8.23 -8.90 12.79
C ARG A 19 7.02 -8.28 12.10
N ALA A 20 6.55 -7.13 12.58
CA ALA A 20 5.45 -6.39 11.94
C ALA A 20 5.80 -6.05 10.49
N ARG A 21 7.01 -5.53 10.23
CA ARG A 21 7.50 -5.24 8.88
C ARG A 21 7.46 -6.46 7.94
N ILE A 22 7.88 -7.63 8.43
CA ILE A 22 7.85 -8.87 7.64
C ILE A 22 6.42 -9.33 7.37
N ALA A 23 5.54 -9.28 8.39
CA ALA A 23 4.12 -9.59 8.23
C ALA A 23 3.42 -8.64 7.25
N GLN A 24 3.89 -7.40 7.13
CA GLN A 24 3.45 -6.43 6.11
C GLN A 24 4.05 -6.66 4.72
N GLU A 25 4.95 -7.64 4.57
CA GLU A 25 5.72 -7.90 3.35
C GLU A 25 6.48 -6.66 2.82
N ALA A 26 6.98 -5.83 3.74
CA ALA A 26 7.59 -4.55 3.40
C ALA A 26 9.11 -4.59 3.57
N LEU A 27 9.89 -4.20 2.56
CA LEU A 27 11.35 -4.05 2.69
C LEU A 27 11.74 -2.59 2.92
N PHE A 28 11.05 -1.68 2.22
CA PHE A 28 11.28 -0.24 2.20
C PHE A 28 10.03 0.53 2.62
N ILE A 29 10.19 1.83 2.92
CA ILE A 29 9.04 2.72 3.18
C ILE A 29 8.13 2.82 1.95
N SER A 30 8.69 2.72 0.75
CA SER A 30 7.93 2.69 -0.50
C SER A 30 6.90 1.56 -0.60
N ASP A 31 7.11 0.44 0.10
CA ASP A 31 6.19 -0.71 0.05
C ASP A 31 4.92 -0.49 0.90
N ILE A 32 4.94 0.51 1.77
CA ILE A 32 3.84 0.85 2.69
C ILE A 32 3.35 2.30 2.49
N ALA A 33 3.91 3.01 1.51
CA ALA A 33 3.48 4.34 1.13
C ALA A 33 2.41 4.28 0.06
N THR A 34 1.59 5.34 -0.02
CA THR A 34 0.64 5.53 -1.12
C THR A 34 1.39 5.66 -2.44
N ALA A 35 0.70 5.47 -3.57
CA ALA A 35 1.31 5.58 -4.90
C ALA A 35 1.92 6.96 -5.18
N ARG A 36 1.47 8.00 -4.48
CA ARG A 36 2.06 9.35 -4.57
C ARG A 36 3.37 9.49 -3.78
N GLY A 37 3.66 8.58 -2.85
CA GLY A 37 4.86 8.61 -2.00
C GLY A 37 4.86 9.75 -0.98
N THR A 38 3.70 10.33 -0.65
CA THR A 38 3.55 11.45 0.29
C THR A 38 3.03 11.01 1.66
N ASN A 39 2.35 9.87 1.74
CA ASN A 39 1.70 9.38 2.93
C ASN A 39 1.97 7.88 3.08
N LEU A 40 1.91 7.38 4.32
CA LEU A 40 1.77 5.95 4.57
C LEU A 40 0.31 5.53 4.38
N GLU A 41 0.09 4.29 3.97
CA GLU A 41 -1.26 3.72 3.91
C GLU A 41 -1.73 3.39 5.34
N ILE A 42 -2.81 4.03 5.77
CA ILE A 42 -3.22 4.03 7.19
C ILE A 42 -3.56 2.62 7.70
N TYR A 43 -4.18 1.77 6.88
CA TYR A 43 -4.51 0.40 7.27
C TYR A 43 -3.26 -0.45 7.56
N LEU A 44 -2.07 -0.06 7.08
CA LEU A 44 -0.81 -0.75 7.36
C LEU A 44 -0.22 -0.43 8.75
N GLU A 45 -0.91 0.39 9.55
CA GLU A 45 -0.67 0.45 11.00
C GLU A 45 -1.02 -0.89 11.70
N ASP A 46 -1.91 -1.69 11.10
CA ASP A 46 -2.38 -3.01 11.54
C ASP A 46 -2.22 -4.06 10.42
N TRP A 47 -2.64 -5.30 10.65
CA TRP A 47 -2.60 -6.38 9.67
C TRP A 47 -3.21 -5.97 8.33
N TRP A 48 -2.43 -6.04 7.25
CA TRP A 48 -2.96 -5.84 5.92
C TRP A 48 -3.92 -6.95 5.50
N GLU A 49 -3.76 -8.15 6.07
CA GLU A 49 -4.66 -9.29 5.84
C GLU A 49 -6.10 -9.00 6.33
N ASP A 50 -6.27 -8.04 7.24
CA ASP A 50 -7.57 -7.59 7.72
C ASP A 50 -8.11 -6.38 6.92
N SER A 51 -7.41 -5.96 5.86
CA SER A 51 -7.79 -4.81 5.02
C SER A 51 -8.40 -5.23 3.69
N PHE A 52 -8.95 -4.27 2.95
CA PHE A 52 -9.47 -4.48 1.60
C PHE A 52 -8.42 -5.04 0.63
N GLU A 53 -7.12 -4.85 0.91
CA GLU A 53 -6.04 -5.33 0.04
C GLU A 53 -5.93 -6.85 0.07
N ARG A 54 -6.37 -7.51 1.16
CA ARG A 54 -6.44 -8.97 1.24
C ARG A 54 -7.40 -9.58 0.23
N ASP A 55 -8.54 -8.94 0.02
CA ASP A 55 -9.51 -9.39 -0.96
C ASP A 55 -8.94 -9.33 -2.39
N MET A 56 -7.91 -8.52 -2.62
CA MET A 56 -7.24 -8.35 -3.89
C MET A 56 -6.10 -9.36 -4.13
N GLY A 57 -5.64 -10.07 -3.10
CA GLY A 57 -4.65 -11.11 -3.31
C GLY A 57 -3.97 -11.63 -2.05
N GLU A 58 -3.24 -12.72 -2.21
CA GLU A 58 -2.60 -13.46 -1.11
C GLU A 58 -1.32 -12.78 -0.61
N HIS A 59 -0.68 -11.97 -1.46
CA HIS A 59 0.58 -11.30 -1.16
C HIS A 59 0.57 -9.84 -1.62
N ARG A 60 1.27 -8.98 -0.88
CA ARG A 60 1.51 -7.56 -1.20
C ARG A 60 2.85 -7.33 -1.87
N SER A 61 3.79 -8.26 -1.77
CA SER A 61 5.10 -8.14 -2.42
C SER A 61 5.31 -9.14 -3.56
N VAL A 62 6.17 -8.78 -4.50
CA VAL A 62 6.74 -9.72 -5.49
C VAL A 62 7.85 -10.58 -4.88
N LEU A 63 8.37 -10.21 -3.71
CA LEU A 63 9.38 -10.96 -2.99
C LEU A 63 8.71 -11.95 -2.02
N GLN A 64 9.43 -13.02 -1.69
CA GLN A 64 8.99 -13.98 -0.68
C GLN A 64 9.40 -13.51 0.72
N PHE A 65 8.44 -13.49 1.63
CA PHE A 65 8.64 -13.20 3.04
C PHE A 65 8.38 -14.45 3.87
N SER A 66 9.09 -14.56 4.99
CA SER A 66 8.78 -15.59 5.98
C SER A 66 7.46 -15.27 6.66
N GLN A 67 6.71 -16.31 7.02
CA GLN A 67 5.51 -16.15 7.84
C GLN A 67 5.90 -15.66 9.25
N GLU A 68 5.27 -14.58 9.70
CA GLU A 68 5.40 -14.03 11.05
C GLU A 68 4.01 -13.83 11.65
N ASP A 69 3.91 -14.00 12.97
CA ASP A 69 2.70 -13.74 13.75
C ASP A 69 3.04 -12.71 14.85
N PRO A 70 3.06 -11.40 14.51
CA PRO A 70 3.38 -10.36 15.46
C PRO A 70 2.24 -10.21 16.48
N ALA A 71 2.56 -10.42 17.75
CA ALA A 71 1.65 -10.11 18.85
C ALA A 71 1.30 -8.61 18.90
N ASP A 72 0.21 -8.24 19.60
CA ASP A 72 -0.27 -6.85 19.74
C ASP A 72 0.82 -5.85 20.14
N GLU A 73 1.75 -6.25 21.01
CA GLU A 73 2.87 -5.41 21.42
C GLU A 73 3.81 -5.05 20.27
N ALA A 74 3.94 -5.93 19.27
CA ALA A 74 4.67 -5.65 18.05
C ALA A 74 3.93 -4.63 17.18
N TRP A 75 2.62 -4.77 17.00
CA TRP A 75 1.80 -3.79 16.29
C TRP A 75 1.80 -2.42 16.98
N LYS A 76 1.67 -2.36 18.31
CA LYS A 76 1.81 -1.09 19.05
C LYS A 76 3.17 -0.43 18.82
N THR A 77 4.25 -1.22 18.82
CA THR A 77 5.60 -0.70 18.56
C THR A 77 5.76 -0.25 17.11
N TRP A 78 5.17 -0.98 16.17
CA TRP A 78 5.14 -0.66 14.75
C TRP A 78 4.43 0.67 14.48
N LYS A 79 3.20 0.86 14.99
CA LYS A 79 2.46 2.12 14.90
C LYS A 79 3.26 3.29 15.45
N LYS A 80 3.87 3.11 16.63
CA LYS A 80 4.77 4.12 17.21
C LYS A 80 5.91 4.45 16.26
N ALA A 81 6.57 3.44 15.67
CA ALA A 81 7.67 3.62 14.74
C ALA A 81 7.25 4.36 13.45
N LEU A 82 6.09 4.04 12.89
CA LEU A 82 5.54 4.75 11.73
C LEU A 82 5.28 6.23 12.05
N ARG A 83 4.76 6.53 13.25
CA ARG A 83 4.52 7.91 13.72
C ARG A 83 5.79 8.72 14.00
N HIS A 84 6.97 8.10 13.99
CA HIS A 84 8.24 8.85 14.01
C HIS A 84 8.67 9.30 12.60
N ILE A 85 8.25 8.60 11.55
CA ILE A 85 8.59 8.93 10.16
C ILE A 85 7.46 9.64 9.42
N ALA A 86 6.26 9.67 10.01
CA ALA A 86 5.08 10.31 9.47
C ALA A 86 4.30 11.08 10.54
N SER A 87 3.59 12.12 10.13
CA SER A 87 2.90 13.08 10.99
C SER A 87 1.42 13.23 10.66
N GLY A 88 0.63 13.55 11.69
CA GLY A 88 -0.79 13.84 11.58
C GLY A 88 -1.68 12.61 11.38
N PRO A 89 -3.01 12.81 11.30
CA PRO A 89 -3.98 11.72 11.20
C PRO A 89 -3.87 10.92 9.89
N ASN A 90 -3.37 11.56 8.82
CA ASN A 90 -3.24 10.92 7.50
C ASN A 90 -1.83 10.36 7.24
N LEU A 91 -1.00 10.26 8.29
CA LEU A 91 0.38 9.74 8.22
C LEU A 91 1.19 10.35 7.07
N TYR A 92 1.22 11.68 6.98
CA TYR A 92 2.06 12.39 6.02
C TYR A 92 3.53 12.12 6.31
N LEU A 93 4.27 11.59 5.34
CA LEU A 93 5.69 11.32 5.50
C LEU A 93 6.44 12.63 5.80
N ASN A 94 7.27 12.61 6.84
CA ASN A 94 8.12 13.75 7.21
C ASN A 94 9.09 14.10 6.07
N GLN A 95 9.47 13.10 5.28
CA GLN A 95 10.21 13.24 4.04
C GLN A 95 9.51 12.43 2.93
N PRO A 96 8.82 13.09 1.98
CA PRO A 96 8.19 12.43 0.84
C PRO A 96 9.22 11.68 -0.03
N LEU A 97 8.80 10.57 -0.64
CA LEU A 97 9.68 9.69 -1.43
C LEU A 97 10.11 10.30 -2.78
N GLY A 98 9.37 11.30 -3.28
CA GLY A 98 9.64 11.92 -4.57
C GLY A 98 9.19 11.06 -5.76
N LYS A 99 9.88 11.18 -6.89
CA LYS A 99 9.54 10.44 -8.11
C LYS A 99 10.01 8.98 -8.01
N TRP A 100 9.17 8.06 -8.49
CA TRP A 100 9.54 6.68 -8.70
C TRP A 100 10.59 6.58 -9.81
N ILE A 101 11.81 6.16 -9.44
CA ILE A 101 12.94 6.00 -10.37
C ILE A 101 13.34 4.53 -10.56
N ALA A 102 12.74 3.63 -9.79
CA ALA A 102 12.96 2.20 -9.85
C ALA A 102 11.63 1.47 -9.61
N PRO A 103 11.46 0.24 -10.15
CA PRO A 103 10.31 -0.59 -9.83
C PRO A 103 10.17 -0.81 -8.31
N SER A 104 8.94 -0.77 -7.82
CA SER A 104 8.65 -1.10 -6.43
C SER A 104 8.66 -2.62 -6.21
N THR A 105 9.02 -3.05 -5.00
CA THR A 105 8.85 -4.44 -4.56
C THR A 105 7.41 -4.74 -4.14
N ARG A 106 6.57 -3.72 -4.03
CA ARG A 106 5.12 -3.84 -3.84
C ARG A 106 4.39 -4.23 -5.13
N LYS A 107 3.43 -5.14 -5.01
CA LYS A 107 2.38 -5.39 -6.01
C LYS A 107 1.34 -4.28 -5.91
N TRP A 108 1.31 -3.39 -6.90
CA TRP A 108 0.24 -2.39 -7.00
C TRP A 108 -1.05 -3.07 -7.47
N ARG A 109 -2.16 -2.75 -6.80
CA ARG A 109 -3.49 -3.33 -7.06
C ARG A 109 -4.41 -2.37 -7.79
N GLN A 110 -4.05 -1.10 -7.86
CA GLN A 110 -4.94 -0.04 -8.35
C GLN A 110 -4.18 0.81 -9.35
N PHE A 111 -4.78 0.99 -10.52
CA PHE A 111 -4.16 1.71 -11.62
C PHE A 111 -5.15 2.68 -12.26
N TYR A 112 -4.63 3.80 -12.75
CA TYR A 112 -5.38 4.79 -13.50
C TYR A 112 -4.72 5.07 -14.84
N HIS A 113 -5.56 5.25 -15.85
CA HIS A 113 -5.22 5.55 -17.24
C HIS A 113 -5.70 6.95 -17.59
N PRO A 114 -4.80 7.95 -17.62
CA PRO A 114 -5.20 9.33 -17.87
C PRO A 114 -5.75 9.57 -19.28
N GLU A 115 -5.26 8.83 -20.28
CA GLU A 115 -5.65 9.06 -21.69
C GLU A 115 -7.08 8.60 -21.97
N THR A 116 -7.49 7.48 -21.40
CA THR A 116 -8.83 6.91 -21.58
C THR A 116 -9.77 7.23 -20.41
N ASN A 117 -9.24 7.88 -19.36
CA ASN A 117 -9.94 8.10 -18.09
C ASN A 117 -10.55 6.80 -17.54
N THR A 118 -9.72 5.77 -17.39
CA THR A 118 -10.13 4.43 -16.98
C THR A 118 -9.38 4.03 -15.70
N GLY A 119 -10.07 3.38 -14.77
CA GLY A 119 -9.48 2.75 -13.59
C GLY A 119 -9.42 1.24 -13.74
N GLU A 120 -8.40 0.61 -13.16
CA GLU A 120 -8.32 -0.84 -13.02
C GLU A 120 -8.03 -1.24 -11.58
N LEU A 121 -8.74 -2.26 -11.09
CA LEU A 121 -8.43 -2.98 -9.86
C LEU A 121 -7.96 -4.38 -10.21
N HIS A 122 -6.74 -4.72 -9.79
CA HIS A 122 -6.05 -5.96 -10.13
C HIS A 122 -6.11 -6.91 -8.93
N TYR A 123 -6.86 -8.00 -9.08
CA TYR A 123 -6.85 -9.14 -8.18
C TYR A 123 -5.80 -10.15 -8.65
N ASP A 124 -5.46 -11.14 -7.81
CA ASP A 124 -4.56 -12.22 -8.25
C ASP A 124 -5.15 -13.07 -9.39
N ASP A 125 -6.49 -13.16 -9.48
CA ASP A 125 -7.22 -14.01 -10.42
C ASP A 125 -7.99 -13.24 -11.51
N LYS A 126 -8.21 -11.92 -11.35
CA LYS A 126 -9.01 -11.12 -12.28
C LYS A 126 -8.63 -9.64 -12.29
N ILE A 127 -9.13 -8.91 -13.28
CA ILE A 127 -9.00 -7.47 -13.37
C ILE A 127 -10.39 -6.86 -13.51
N LEU A 128 -10.74 -5.93 -12.64
CA LEU A 128 -11.97 -5.13 -12.75
C LEU A 128 -11.65 -3.80 -13.41
N ARG A 129 -12.49 -3.38 -14.36
CA ARG A 129 -12.35 -2.12 -15.09
C ARG A 129 -13.44 -1.14 -14.70
N PHE A 130 -13.04 0.11 -14.54
CA PHE A 130 -13.91 1.22 -14.18
C PHE A 130 -13.80 2.32 -15.22
N GLU A 131 -14.92 2.78 -15.72
CA GLU A 131 -14.99 3.79 -16.79
C GLU A 131 -15.95 4.90 -16.40
N ASN A 132 -15.83 6.05 -17.07
CA ASN A 132 -16.76 7.14 -16.86
C ASN A 132 -18.10 6.77 -17.51
N ASP A 133 -19.12 6.57 -16.70
CA ASP A 133 -20.50 6.43 -17.17
C ASP A 133 -21.13 7.83 -17.27
N PRO A 134 -21.44 8.32 -18.49
CA PRO A 134 -21.99 9.65 -18.67
C PRO A 134 -23.35 9.86 -17.99
N ASP A 135 -24.06 8.78 -17.66
CA ASP A 135 -25.35 8.81 -16.96
C ASP A 135 -25.20 8.70 -15.43
N ASP A 136 -24.05 8.24 -14.93
CA ASP A 136 -23.74 8.19 -13.51
C ASP A 136 -23.07 9.48 -13.04
N ARG A 137 -23.86 10.35 -12.42
CA ARG A 137 -23.37 11.61 -11.85
C ARG A 137 -22.87 11.48 -10.41
N ALA A 138 -23.05 10.31 -9.78
CA ALA A 138 -22.65 10.09 -8.40
C ALA A 138 -21.16 9.73 -8.29
N TYR A 139 -20.62 9.04 -9.30
CA TYR A 139 -19.23 8.58 -9.31
C TYR A 139 -18.48 9.08 -10.53
N ILE A 140 -17.18 9.37 -10.35
CA ILE A 140 -16.29 9.76 -11.45
C ILE A 140 -16.02 8.57 -12.39
N LEU A 141 -16.00 7.35 -11.85
CA LEU A 141 -15.87 6.09 -12.57
C LEU A 141 -16.81 5.06 -11.94
N SER A 142 -17.46 4.24 -12.77
CA SER A 142 -18.31 3.13 -12.37
C SER A 142 -17.77 1.81 -12.94
N LEU A 143 -18.09 0.68 -12.29
CA LEU A 143 -17.63 -0.64 -12.72
C LEU A 143 -18.21 -0.96 -14.11
N SER A 144 -17.36 -1.09 -15.12
CA SER A 144 -17.77 -1.46 -16.48
C SER A 144 -17.76 -2.98 -16.69
N GLY A 145 -16.91 -3.71 -15.96
CA GLY A 145 -16.89 -5.17 -15.96
C GLY A 145 -15.52 -5.78 -15.60
N GLU A 146 -15.38 -7.07 -15.86
CA GLU A 146 -14.10 -7.78 -15.78
C GLU A 146 -13.35 -7.65 -17.12
N ALA A 147 -12.03 -7.48 -17.05
CA ALA A 147 -11.15 -7.35 -18.21
C ALA A 147 -10.26 -8.59 -18.36
N GLU A 148 -10.10 -9.07 -19.60
CA GLU A 148 -9.23 -10.21 -19.91
C GLU A 148 -7.73 -9.89 -19.79
N ALA A 149 -7.36 -8.61 -19.93
CA ALA A 149 -5.98 -8.16 -19.86
C ALA A 149 -5.86 -6.73 -19.32
N ALA A 150 -4.75 -6.48 -18.61
CA ALA A 150 -4.37 -5.15 -18.15
C ALA A 150 -4.02 -4.25 -19.34
N LEU A 151 -4.41 -2.98 -19.23
CA LEU A 151 -3.99 -1.95 -20.18
C LEU A 151 -2.51 -1.58 -19.98
N THR A 152 -1.88 -1.08 -21.05
CA THR A 152 -0.52 -0.54 -21.01
C THR A 152 -0.53 0.92 -20.52
N ASP A 153 0.62 1.44 -20.11
CA ASP A 153 0.80 2.85 -19.73
C ASP A 153 -0.05 3.30 -18.53
N THR A 154 -0.30 2.37 -17.61
CA THR A 154 -0.92 2.61 -16.30
C THR A 154 -0.05 3.49 -15.39
N ILE A 155 -0.70 4.23 -14.51
CA ILE A 155 -0.05 4.82 -13.33
C ILE A 155 -0.64 4.17 -12.08
N PRO A 156 0.19 3.61 -11.17
CA PRO A 156 -0.30 3.18 -9.87
C PRO A 156 -0.98 4.34 -9.14
N VAL A 157 -2.12 4.05 -8.53
CA VAL A 157 -2.86 5.02 -7.71
C VAL A 157 -3.22 4.40 -6.37
N THR A 158 -3.61 5.24 -5.42
CA THR A 158 -4.30 4.80 -4.21
C THR A 158 -5.65 5.52 -4.25
N PHE A 159 -6.70 4.80 -4.65
CA PHE A 159 -8.08 5.24 -4.50
C PHE A 159 -8.35 5.38 -3.01
N VAL A 160 -8.67 6.60 -2.60
CA VAL A 160 -9.21 6.84 -1.27
C VAL A 160 -10.71 6.61 -1.45
N ASP A 161 -11.27 5.64 -0.73
CA ASP A 161 -12.72 5.53 -0.65
C ASP A 161 -13.26 6.91 -0.23
N VAL A 162 -14.09 7.51 -1.11
CA VAL A 162 -14.74 8.81 -0.88
C VAL A 162 -15.88 8.63 0.10
#